data_AF-A0A846CZU6-F1
#
_entry.id   AF-A0A846CZU6-F1
#
_cell.length_a   1.000
_cell.length_b   1.000
_cell.length_c   1.000
_cell.angle_alpha   90.00
_cell.angle_beta   90.00
_cell.angle_gamma   90.00
#
_symmetry.space_group_name_H-M   'P 1'
#
loop_
_entity.id
_entity.type
_entity.pdbx_description
1 polymer ?
#
loop_
_entity_poly.entity_id
_entity_poly.type
_entity_poly.pdbx_seq_one_letter_code
_entity_poly.pdbx_strand_id
1 'polypeptide(L)'
;MLRRLLDFFEKLGIGNREQGIVDNNSRKQYQNTTLARGLFLSIRYLLLVVLVFCLETCTVSSPAQAPVNDYVRRYLDVAEPVPISLDGKGETKLFDGEDLSFGINLFSENCQRCHVGGSNIINPTVSLSLERLAGAKPPRDNLNRLVTFMRQPMTYDGTEESFSCRKVPESWLSQEKIEKLAAFVIRAAQKGPAWGTEDLF
;
A
#
# COMPACT_ATOMS: atom_id res chain seq x y z
N MET A 1 -85.51 38.36 -45.20
CA MET A 1 -84.64 37.73 -44.19
C MET A 1 -83.16 38.17 -44.23
N LEU A 2 -82.68 38.90 -45.25
CA LEU A 2 -81.28 39.37 -45.31
C LEU A 2 -80.96 40.64 -44.49
N ARG A 3 -81.97 41.42 -44.06
CA ARG A 3 -81.72 42.68 -43.33
C ARG A 3 -81.42 42.52 -41.84
N ARG A 4 -81.76 41.39 -41.21
CA ARG A 4 -81.46 41.14 -39.78
C ARG A 4 -80.07 40.53 -39.53
N LEU A 5 -79.40 40.04 -40.58
CA LEU A 5 -78.05 39.47 -40.48
C LEU A 5 -76.97 40.56 -40.55
N LEU A 6 -77.20 41.66 -41.27
CA LEU A 6 -76.26 42.78 -41.35
C LEU A 6 -76.19 43.58 -40.04
N ASP A 7 -77.31 43.76 -39.34
CA ASP A 7 -77.35 44.45 -38.03
C ASP A 7 -76.67 43.64 -36.91
N PHE A 8 -76.51 42.33 -37.07
CA PHE A 8 -75.78 41.49 -36.11
C PHE A 8 -74.26 41.69 -36.21
N PHE A 9 -73.75 41.90 -37.42
CA PHE A 9 -72.31 42.12 -37.64
C PHE A 9 -71.84 43.53 -37.26
N GLU A 10 -72.72 44.52 -37.27
CA GLU A 10 -72.38 45.88 -36.82
C GLU A 10 -72.32 45.99 -35.28
N LYS A 11 -73.02 45.09 -34.56
CA LYS A 11 -73.02 45.02 -33.10
C LYS A 11 -71.85 44.21 -32.52
N LEU A 12 -71.05 43.55 -33.37
CA LEU A 12 -69.80 42.89 -33.01
C LEU A 12 -68.60 43.84 -33.09
N GLY A 13 -68.81 45.11 -32.69
CA GLY A 13 -67.80 46.06 -32.24
C GLY A 13 -66.39 45.71 -32.65
N ILE A 14 -66.07 45.92 -33.94
CA ILE A 14 -64.71 45.99 -34.45
C ILE A 14 -64.16 47.32 -33.90
N GLY A 15 -63.90 47.32 -32.60
CA GLY A 15 -63.20 48.36 -31.87
C GLY A 15 -61.71 48.06 -31.94
N ASN A 16 -61.01 48.86 -32.74
CA ASN A 16 -59.58 49.15 -32.66
C ASN A 16 -58.64 48.00 -32.30
N ARG A 17 -57.97 47.51 -33.35
CA ARG A 17 -56.65 46.90 -33.25
C ARG A 17 -55.68 47.93 -32.65
N GLU A 18 -55.60 48.00 -31.33
CA GLU A 18 -54.42 48.57 -30.68
C GLU A 18 -53.24 47.69 -31.06
N GLN A 19 -52.45 48.15 -32.04
CA GLN A 19 -51.06 47.76 -32.13
C GLN A 19 -50.40 48.25 -30.84
N GLY A 20 -50.40 47.40 -29.81
CA GLY A 20 -49.57 47.59 -28.64
C GLY A 20 -48.13 47.71 -29.12
N ILE A 21 -47.61 48.93 -29.14
CA ILE A 21 -46.18 49.19 -29.26
C ILE A 21 -45.59 48.56 -28.00
N VAL A 22 -45.11 47.32 -28.12
CA VAL A 22 -44.25 46.72 -27.10
C VAL A 22 -43.10 47.69 -26.92
N ASP A 23 -43.08 48.38 -25.78
CA ASP A 23 -42.07 49.39 -25.53
C ASP A 23 -40.69 48.70 -25.61
N ASN A 24 -39.73 49.42 -26.19
CA ASN A 24 -38.41 48.87 -26.49
C ASN A 24 -37.66 48.44 -25.21
N ASN A 25 -38.01 49.02 -24.06
CA ASN A 25 -37.44 48.71 -22.74
C ASN A 25 -37.94 47.35 -22.22
N SER A 26 -39.25 47.07 -22.34
CA SER A 26 -39.88 45.80 -21.99
C SER A 26 -39.35 44.64 -22.84
N ARG A 27 -39.12 44.87 -24.14
CA ARG A 27 -38.50 43.88 -25.03
C ARG A 27 -37.04 43.60 -24.68
N LYS A 28 -36.27 44.64 -24.36
CA LYS A 28 -34.87 44.52 -23.93
C LYS A 28 -34.75 43.81 -22.58
N GLN A 29 -35.67 44.08 -21.65
CA GLN A 29 -35.71 43.44 -20.34
C GLN A 29 -36.11 41.95 -20.42
N TYR A 30 -37.06 41.60 -21.30
CA TYR A 30 -37.40 40.20 -21.59
C TYR A 30 -36.25 39.45 -22.27
N GLN A 31 -35.56 40.07 -23.22
CA GLN A 31 -34.38 39.49 -23.87
C GLN A 31 -33.23 39.29 -22.88
N ASN A 32 -32.94 40.28 -22.03
CA ASN A 32 -31.88 40.20 -21.02
C ASN A 32 -32.16 39.13 -19.95
N THR A 33 -33.41 38.99 -19.51
CA THR A 33 -33.79 37.96 -18.52
C THR A 33 -33.77 36.55 -19.11
N THR A 34 -34.10 36.40 -20.39
CA THR A 34 -34.03 35.11 -21.10
C THR A 34 -32.58 34.72 -21.41
N LEU A 35 -31.74 35.68 -21.81
CA LEU A 35 -30.28 35.50 -21.99
C LEU A 35 -29.59 35.14 -20.67
N ALA A 36 -29.92 35.86 -19.58
CA ALA A 36 -29.37 35.57 -18.26
C ALA A 36 -29.74 34.16 -17.79
N ARG A 37 -31.00 33.74 -17.96
CA ARG A 37 -31.46 32.37 -17.62
C ARG A 37 -30.73 31.30 -18.44
N GLY A 38 -30.57 31.51 -19.74
CA GLY A 38 -29.80 30.60 -20.61
C GLY A 38 -28.33 30.50 -20.21
N LEU A 39 -27.72 31.63 -19.83
CA LEU A 39 -26.34 31.71 -19.35
C LEU A 39 -26.16 31.00 -17.99
N PHE A 40 -27.10 31.14 -17.05
CA PHE A 40 -27.04 30.43 -15.77
C PHE A 40 -27.20 28.91 -15.94
N LEU A 41 -28.04 28.47 -16.87
CA LEU A 41 -28.22 27.04 -17.19
C LEU A 41 -26.97 26.46 -17.86
N SER A 42 -26.34 27.18 -18.79
CA SER A 42 -25.11 26.74 -19.45
C SER A 42 -23.91 26.72 -18.49
N ILE A 43 -23.79 27.70 -17.59
CA ILE A 43 -22.75 27.71 -16.54
C ILE A 43 -22.94 26.54 -15.58
N ARG A 44 -24.16 26.26 -15.12
CA ARG A 44 -24.43 25.09 -14.26
C ARG A 44 -24.09 23.77 -14.94
N TYR A 45 -24.43 23.63 -16.22
CA TYR A 45 -24.10 22.44 -16.99
C TYR A 45 -22.59 22.28 -17.15
N LEU A 46 -21.86 23.37 -17.45
CA LEU A 46 -20.41 23.35 -17.59
C LEU A 46 -19.72 23.02 -16.26
N LEU A 47 -20.20 23.57 -15.14
CA LEU A 47 -19.72 23.22 -13.80
C LEU A 47 -19.95 21.75 -13.46
N LEU A 48 -21.11 21.17 -13.83
CA LEU A 48 -21.39 19.75 -13.62
C LEU A 48 -20.48 18.85 -14.47
N VAL A 49 -20.24 19.21 -15.72
CA VAL A 49 -19.32 18.47 -16.62
C VAL A 49 -17.88 18.51 -16.08
N VAL A 50 -17.41 19.67 -15.62
CA VAL A 50 -16.09 19.80 -15.00
C VAL A 50 -15.99 18.97 -13.72
N LEU A 51 -17.03 18.96 -12.89
CA LEU A 51 -17.04 18.20 -11.64
C LEU A 51 -17.02 16.68 -11.88
N VAL A 52 -17.75 16.19 -12.88
CA VAL A 52 -17.72 14.77 -13.30
C VAL A 52 -16.35 14.41 -13.89
N PHE A 53 -15.78 15.28 -14.73
CA PHE A 53 -14.44 15.07 -15.30
C PHE A 53 -13.35 15.08 -14.22
N CYS A 54 -13.46 15.94 -13.21
CA CYS A 54 -12.57 15.93 -12.04
C CYS A 54 -12.73 14.65 -11.21
N LEU A 55 -13.95 14.14 -11.03
CA LEU A 55 -14.19 12.86 -10.32
C LEU A 55 -13.58 11.67 -11.06
N GLU A 56 -13.65 11.62 -12.40
CA GLU A 56 -13.05 10.51 -13.18
C GLU A 56 -11.52 10.57 -13.24
N THR A 57 -10.93 11.76 -13.12
CA THR A 57 -9.46 11.93 -13.12
C THR A 57 -8.80 11.76 -11.75
N CYS A 58 -9.60 11.66 -10.68
CA CYS A 58 -9.13 11.42 -9.31
C CYS A 58 -9.08 9.93 -8.92
N THR A 59 -8.80 9.01 -9.84
CA THR A 59 -8.48 7.63 -9.44
C THR A 59 -7.12 7.65 -8.74
N VAL A 60 -7.15 7.71 -7.41
CA VAL A 60 -5.98 7.54 -6.56
C VAL A 60 -5.47 6.13 -6.78
N SER A 61 -4.42 5.99 -7.59
CA SER A 61 -3.70 4.73 -7.75
C SER A 61 -3.14 4.37 -6.38
N SER A 62 -3.80 3.44 -5.69
CA SER A 62 -3.19 2.82 -4.51
C SER A 62 -1.92 2.12 -4.99
N PRO A 63 -0.78 2.28 -4.29
CA PRO A 63 0.41 1.52 -4.64
C PRO A 63 0.04 0.03 -4.61
N ALA A 64 0.46 -0.73 -5.61
CA ALA A 64 0.26 -2.17 -5.60
C ALA A 64 1.12 -2.77 -4.47
N GLN A 65 0.54 -3.01 -3.29
CA GLN A 65 1.23 -3.75 -2.23
C GLN A 65 1.51 -5.17 -2.71
N ALA A 66 2.76 -5.62 -2.54
CA ALA A 66 3.08 -7.01 -2.74
C ALA A 66 2.40 -7.83 -1.64
N PRO A 67 1.81 -9.00 -1.94
CA PRO A 67 1.17 -9.81 -0.91
C PRO A 67 2.20 -10.26 0.13
N VAL A 68 1.99 -9.86 1.39
CA VAL A 68 2.77 -10.34 2.54
C VAL A 68 2.62 -11.86 2.65
N ASN A 69 3.74 -12.56 2.80
CA ASN A 69 3.81 -14.00 2.95
C ASN A 69 2.92 -14.50 4.10
N ASP A 70 2.19 -15.60 3.87
CA ASP A 70 1.20 -16.11 4.82
C ASP A 70 1.78 -16.51 6.19
N TYR A 71 3.00 -17.05 6.23
CA TYR A 71 3.66 -17.36 7.49
C TYR A 71 4.02 -16.08 8.24
N VAL A 72 4.61 -15.11 7.55
CA VAL A 72 5.00 -13.81 8.10
C VAL A 72 3.78 -13.10 8.70
N ARG A 73 2.70 -12.99 7.91
CA ARG A 73 1.45 -12.36 8.34
C ARG A 73 0.81 -13.06 9.54
N ARG A 74 0.83 -14.40 9.57
CA ARG A 74 0.11 -15.18 10.58
C ARG A 74 0.86 -15.29 11.91
N TYR A 75 2.19 -15.38 11.87
CA TYR A 75 2.97 -15.80 13.03
C TYR A 75 3.99 -14.77 13.53
N LEU A 76 4.33 -13.76 12.73
CA LEU A 76 5.44 -12.86 13.07
C LEU A 76 5.00 -11.48 13.60
N ASP A 77 3.73 -11.28 13.94
CA ASP A 77 3.20 -10.02 14.50
C ASP A 77 3.66 -8.79 13.69
N VAL A 78 3.31 -8.73 12.40
CA VAL A 78 3.78 -7.71 11.42
C VAL A 78 2.69 -6.77 10.92
N ALA A 79 1.65 -6.55 11.73
CA ALA A 79 0.58 -5.60 11.37
C ALA A 79 1.11 -4.17 11.17
N GLU A 80 2.22 -3.85 11.84
CA GLU A 80 2.98 -2.60 11.72
C GLU A 80 4.48 -2.94 11.57
N PRO A 81 5.32 -2.02 11.09
CA PRO A 81 6.77 -2.25 11.03
C PRO A 81 7.36 -2.64 12.38
N VAL A 82 8.13 -3.72 12.40
CA VAL A 82 8.68 -4.32 13.62
C VAL A 82 10.13 -3.87 13.83
N PRO A 83 10.52 -3.54 15.09
CA PRO A 83 11.90 -3.20 15.40
C PRO A 83 12.76 -4.45 15.55
N ILE A 84 13.91 -4.47 14.88
CA ILE A 84 14.97 -5.47 15.06
C ILE A 84 16.20 -4.76 15.62
N SER A 85 16.77 -5.28 16.71
CA SER A 85 17.96 -4.69 17.32
C SER A 85 19.16 -4.71 16.39
N LEU A 86 19.87 -3.60 16.29
CA LEU A 86 21.08 -3.49 15.48
C LEU A 86 22.27 -4.20 16.12
N ASP A 87 22.48 -3.99 17.43
CA ASP A 87 23.68 -4.47 18.14
C ASP A 87 23.45 -4.81 19.63
N GLY A 88 22.19 -4.84 20.09
CA GLY A 88 21.85 -5.12 21.49
C GLY A 88 21.95 -3.91 22.44
N LYS A 89 22.27 -2.70 21.96
CA LYS A 89 22.42 -1.51 22.82
C LYS A 89 21.22 -0.56 22.82
N GLY A 90 20.05 -1.05 22.39
CA GLY A 90 18.81 -0.28 22.32
C GLY A 90 18.54 0.37 20.97
N GLU A 91 19.51 0.44 20.06
CA GLU A 91 19.25 0.86 18.68
C GLU A 91 18.54 -0.25 17.89
N THR A 92 17.56 0.15 17.08
CA THR A 92 16.74 -0.76 16.27
C THR A 92 16.51 -0.21 14.87
N LYS A 93 16.36 -1.11 13.89
CA LYS A 93 15.88 -0.80 12.55
C LYS A 93 14.48 -1.40 12.35
N LEU A 94 13.60 -0.65 11.69
CA LEU A 94 12.24 -1.10 11.39
C LEU A 94 12.21 -1.91 10.08
N PHE A 95 11.44 -3.00 10.10
CA PHE A 95 11.16 -3.85 8.94
C PHE A 95 9.65 -4.12 8.88
N ASP A 96 9.04 -3.96 7.72
CA ASP A 96 7.62 -4.24 7.55
C ASP A 96 7.34 -5.69 7.12
N GLY A 97 6.06 -6.00 6.90
CA GLY A 97 5.65 -7.33 6.44
C GLY A 97 6.22 -7.70 5.07
N GLU A 98 6.41 -6.74 4.16
CA GLU A 98 6.97 -6.99 2.83
C GLU A 98 8.47 -7.31 2.93
N ASP A 99 9.20 -6.59 3.78
CA ASP A 99 10.61 -6.85 4.06
C ASP A 99 10.84 -8.26 4.62
N LEU A 100 10.04 -8.67 5.61
CA LEU A 100 10.15 -10.00 6.19
C LEU A 100 9.67 -11.09 5.23
N SER A 101 8.72 -10.77 4.35
CA SER A 101 8.29 -11.66 3.26
C SER A 101 9.39 -11.87 2.23
N PHE A 102 10.14 -10.83 1.91
CA PHE A 102 11.33 -10.94 1.08
C PHE A 102 12.41 -11.79 1.78
N GLY A 103 12.62 -11.57 3.09
CA GLY A 103 13.56 -12.34 3.90
C GLY A 103 13.26 -13.85 3.95
N ILE A 104 11.99 -14.25 4.16
CA ILE A 104 11.62 -15.68 4.16
C ILE A 104 11.78 -16.32 2.77
N ASN A 105 11.56 -15.58 1.69
CA ASN A 105 11.78 -16.10 0.34
C ASN A 105 13.28 -16.38 0.11
N LEU A 106 14.14 -15.43 0.47
CA LEU A 106 15.60 -15.65 0.44
C LEU A 106 16.03 -16.83 1.31
N PHE A 107 15.45 -16.97 2.50
CA PHE A 107 15.75 -18.09 3.39
C PHE A 107 15.34 -19.43 2.79
N SER A 108 14.16 -19.49 2.17
CA SER A 108 13.62 -20.69 1.54
C SER A 108 14.49 -21.17 0.39
N GLU A 109 14.96 -20.23 -0.44
CA GLU A 109 15.82 -20.53 -1.59
C GLU A 109 17.24 -20.96 -1.20
N ASN A 110 17.76 -20.44 -0.09
CA ASN A 110 19.21 -20.47 0.17
C ASN A 110 19.65 -21.16 1.45
N CYS A 111 18.77 -21.25 2.45
CA CYS A 111 19.11 -21.66 3.82
C CYS A 111 18.26 -22.85 4.30
N GLN A 112 17.01 -22.96 3.83
CA GLN A 112 16.01 -23.91 4.35
C GLN A 112 16.45 -25.37 4.24
N ARG A 113 17.25 -25.74 3.23
CA ARG A 113 17.76 -27.12 3.10
C ARG A 113 18.47 -27.59 4.37
N CYS A 114 19.18 -26.71 5.07
CA CYS A 114 19.85 -27.04 6.33
C CYS A 114 19.13 -26.51 7.57
N HIS A 115 18.27 -25.51 7.41
CA HIS A 115 17.66 -24.76 8.50
C HIS A 115 16.12 -24.74 8.47
N VAL A 116 15.49 -25.81 8.00
CA VAL A 116 14.04 -25.92 7.97
C VAL A 116 13.44 -25.70 9.36
N GLY A 117 12.47 -24.79 9.47
CA GLY A 117 11.85 -24.44 10.76
C GLY A 117 12.84 -23.87 11.80
N GLY A 118 14.00 -23.35 11.37
CA GLY A 118 15.05 -22.88 12.28
C GLY A 118 15.94 -23.99 12.84
N SER A 119 15.83 -25.24 12.38
CA SER A 119 16.71 -26.34 12.80
C SER A 119 18.14 -26.15 12.28
N ASN A 120 19.02 -27.11 12.58
CA ASN A 120 20.32 -27.21 11.93
C ASN A 120 20.67 -28.68 11.71
N ILE A 121 20.44 -29.18 10.49
CA ILE A 121 20.66 -30.60 10.20
C ILE A 121 22.14 -31.02 10.28
N ILE A 122 23.07 -30.07 10.12
CA ILE A 122 24.51 -30.34 10.14
C ILE A 122 25.02 -30.43 11.58
N ASN A 123 24.50 -29.56 12.45
CA ASN A 123 24.75 -29.62 13.88
C ASN A 123 23.45 -29.37 14.66
N PRO A 124 22.70 -30.42 15.02
CA PRO A 124 21.40 -30.30 15.68
C PRO A 124 21.43 -29.55 17.02
N THR A 125 22.59 -29.47 17.66
CA THR A 125 22.77 -28.74 18.93
C THR A 125 22.96 -27.23 18.75
N VAL A 126 23.00 -26.73 17.51
CA VAL A 126 23.20 -25.31 17.21
C VAL A 126 22.13 -24.86 16.20
N SER A 127 20.89 -24.80 16.66
CA SER A 127 19.74 -24.29 15.89
C SER A 127 19.78 -22.76 15.68
N LEU A 128 18.78 -22.24 14.97
CA LEU A 128 18.49 -20.80 14.82
C LEU A 128 17.46 -20.31 15.85
N SER A 129 17.30 -21.00 16.97
CA SER A 129 16.50 -20.50 18.09
C SER A 129 17.14 -19.25 18.69
N LEU A 130 16.33 -18.41 19.34
CA LEU A 130 16.81 -17.15 19.92
C LEU A 130 17.89 -17.39 20.98
N GLU A 131 17.71 -18.43 21.81
CA GLU A 131 18.69 -18.84 22.83
C GLU A 131 20.04 -19.20 22.20
N ARG A 132 20.04 -20.04 21.16
CA ARG A 132 21.30 -20.44 20.49
C ARG A 132 21.96 -19.27 19.80
N LEU A 133 21.19 -18.41 19.13
CA LEU A 133 21.72 -17.19 18.50
C LEU A 133 22.38 -16.27 19.55
N ALA A 134 21.72 -16.04 20.68
CA ALA A 134 22.26 -15.20 21.76
C ALA A 134 23.49 -15.83 22.46
N GLY A 135 23.52 -17.17 22.59
CA GLY A 135 24.61 -17.90 23.24
C GLY A 135 25.89 -18.06 22.40
N ALA A 136 25.82 -17.76 21.09
CA ALA A 136 27.00 -17.80 20.24
C ALA A 136 28.05 -16.76 20.65
N LYS A 137 29.31 -16.95 20.25
CA LYS A 137 30.40 -16.01 20.50
C LYS A 137 30.96 -15.47 19.18
N PRO A 138 30.86 -14.16 18.90
CA PRO A 138 29.97 -13.20 19.58
C PRO A 138 28.48 -13.55 19.39
N PRO A 139 27.55 -12.98 20.19
CA PRO A 139 26.11 -13.19 20.04
C PRO A 139 25.61 -12.82 18.64
N ARG A 140 24.67 -13.60 18.10
CA ARG A 140 24.13 -13.53 16.72
C ARG A 140 22.63 -13.25 16.68
N ASP A 141 22.07 -12.75 17.77
CA ASP A 141 20.66 -12.43 17.98
C ASP A 141 20.26 -11.00 17.57
N ASN A 142 21.16 -10.29 16.88
CA ASN A 142 20.97 -8.93 16.40
C ASN A 142 21.43 -8.79 14.94
N LEU A 143 20.92 -7.74 14.27
CA LEU A 143 21.03 -7.58 12.82
C LEU A 143 22.49 -7.57 12.36
N ASN A 144 23.33 -6.71 12.96
CA ASN A 144 24.71 -6.54 12.51
C ASN A 144 25.53 -7.82 12.70
N ARG A 145 25.35 -8.51 13.82
CA ARG A 145 26.08 -9.75 14.12
C ARG A 145 25.65 -10.91 13.24
N LEU A 146 24.35 -11.05 12.96
CA LEU A 146 23.87 -12.11 12.07
C LEU A 146 24.29 -11.85 10.62
N VAL A 147 24.25 -10.60 10.14
CA VAL A 147 24.81 -10.24 8.84
C VAL A 147 26.31 -10.53 8.78
N THR A 148 27.08 -10.13 9.80
CA THR A 148 28.53 -10.42 9.88
C THR A 148 28.80 -11.91 9.81
N PHE A 149 28.05 -12.73 10.55
CA PHE A 149 28.15 -14.18 10.49
C PHE A 149 27.85 -14.74 9.10
N MET A 150 26.80 -14.27 8.42
CA MET A 150 26.52 -14.73 7.05
C MET A 150 27.61 -14.31 6.05
N ARG A 151 28.24 -13.15 6.25
CA ARG A 151 29.38 -12.70 5.42
C ARG A 151 30.63 -13.54 5.65
N GLN A 152 30.85 -14.01 6.87
CA GLN A 152 32.00 -14.85 7.24
C GLN A 152 31.60 -15.80 8.38
N PRO A 153 31.10 -17.01 8.05
CA PRO A 153 30.64 -17.94 9.07
C PRO A 153 31.78 -18.39 9.96
N MET A 154 31.53 -18.41 11.27
CA MET A 154 32.48 -18.82 12.31
C MET A 154 31.92 -19.98 13.14
N THR A 155 32.77 -20.76 13.79
CA THR A 155 32.36 -21.76 14.80
C THR A 155 31.53 -21.11 15.91
N TYR A 156 30.76 -21.90 16.65
CA TYR A 156 29.81 -21.36 17.66
C TYR A 156 30.50 -20.54 18.75
N ASP A 157 31.73 -20.91 19.10
CA ASP A 157 32.62 -20.22 20.03
C ASP A 157 33.44 -19.08 19.37
N GLY A 158 33.38 -18.94 18.05
CA GLY A 158 33.98 -17.84 17.29
C GLY A 158 35.48 -17.95 17.07
N THR A 159 36.09 -19.09 17.37
CA THR A 159 37.54 -19.30 17.32
C THR A 159 38.06 -19.59 15.91
N GLU A 160 37.24 -20.20 15.06
CA GLU A 160 37.63 -20.63 13.71
C GLU A 160 36.56 -20.28 12.67
N GLU A 161 36.96 -20.20 11.39
CA GLU A 161 36.01 -20.10 10.29
C GLU A 161 35.24 -21.42 10.14
N SER A 162 33.93 -21.32 9.90
CA SER A 162 33.08 -22.48 9.66
C SER A 162 32.79 -22.63 8.16
N PHE A 163 33.06 -23.82 7.64
CA PHE A 163 32.68 -24.19 6.27
C PHE A 163 31.34 -24.95 6.22
N SER A 164 30.74 -25.22 7.38
CA SER A 164 29.46 -25.95 7.50
C SER A 164 28.24 -25.07 7.16
N CYS A 165 28.39 -23.75 7.21
CA CYS A 165 27.38 -22.78 6.80
C CYS A 165 27.78 -22.12 5.48
N ARG A 166 26.79 -21.77 4.67
CA ARG A 166 27.01 -21.10 3.38
C ARG A 166 27.41 -19.64 3.59
N LYS A 167 28.61 -19.27 3.15
CA LYS A 167 29.03 -17.87 3.07
C LYS A 167 28.20 -17.09 2.05
N VAL A 168 27.76 -15.89 2.40
CA VAL A 168 26.96 -14.99 1.56
C VAL A 168 27.77 -13.72 1.28
N PRO A 169 28.55 -13.61 0.19
CA PRO A 169 29.30 -12.40 -0.13
C PRO A 169 28.39 -11.26 -0.64
N GLU A 170 28.89 -10.02 -0.54
CA GLU A 170 28.20 -8.80 -1.03
C GLU A 170 27.87 -8.88 -2.52
N SER A 171 28.72 -9.55 -3.30
CA SER A 171 28.51 -9.79 -4.74
C SER A 171 27.30 -10.66 -5.04
N TRP A 172 26.81 -11.42 -4.06
CA TRP A 172 25.65 -12.29 -4.23
C TRP A 172 24.38 -11.65 -3.66
N LEU A 173 24.39 -11.22 -2.39
CA LEU A 173 23.31 -10.44 -1.79
C LEU A 173 23.85 -9.11 -1.31
N SER A 174 23.22 -8.01 -1.74
CA SER A 174 23.52 -6.67 -1.25
C SER A 174 23.19 -6.53 0.24
N GLN A 175 23.75 -5.50 0.88
CA GLN A 175 23.52 -5.18 2.30
C GLN A 175 22.02 -5.12 2.65
N GLU A 176 21.23 -4.43 1.83
CA GLU A 176 19.77 -4.32 2.05
C GLU A 176 19.09 -5.70 2.03
N LYS A 177 19.44 -6.55 1.06
CA LYS A 177 18.83 -7.87 0.90
C LYS A 177 19.20 -8.82 2.05
N ILE A 178 20.46 -8.82 2.46
CA ILE A 178 20.93 -9.68 3.56
C ILE A 178 20.38 -9.22 4.91
N GLU A 179 20.13 -7.92 5.09
CA GLU A 179 19.45 -7.40 6.29
C GLU A 179 18.01 -7.89 6.38
N LYS A 180 17.26 -7.91 5.26
CA LYS A 180 15.89 -8.47 5.24
C LYS A 180 15.88 -9.97 5.59
N LEU A 181 16.87 -10.73 5.08
CA LEU A 181 17.08 -12.13 5.46
C LEU A 181 17.38 -12.27 6.96
N ALA A 182 18.31 -11.48 7.49
CA ALA A 182 18.66 -11.50 8.91
C ALA A 182 17.47 -11.10 9.81
N ALA A 183 16.73 -10.06 9.42
CA ALA A 183 15.53 -9.60 10.11
C ALA A 183 14.46 -10.69 10.17
N PHE A 184 14.24 -11.41 9.06
CA PHE A 184 13.35 -12.57 9.05
C PHE A 184 13.79 -13.65 10.05
N VAL A 185 15.06 -14.06 10.03
CA VAL A 185 15.57 -15.11 10.93
C VAL A 185 15.42 -14.70 12.40
N ILE A 186 15.80 -13.47 12.75
CA ILE A 186 15.67 -12.95 14.12
C ILE A 186 14.20 -12.88 14.52
N ARG A 187 13.33 -12.37 13.66
CA ARG A 187 11.90 -12.25 13.97
C ARG A 187 11.23 -13.62 14.11
N ALA A 188 11.59 -14.57 13.26
CA ALA A 188 11.14 -15.95 13.36
C ALA A 188 11.62 -16.59 14.66
N ALA A 189 12.86 -16.34 15.09
CA ALA A 189 13.35 -16.81 16.39
C ALA A 189 12.62 -16.20 17.60
N GLN A 190 12.09 -14.98 17.47
CA GLN A 190 11.34 -14.29 18.52
C GLN A 190 9.87 -14.71 18.61
N LYS A 191 9.24 -15.01 17.47
CA LYS A 191 7.77 -15.12 17.36
C LYS A 191 7.27 -16.40 16.69
N GLY A 192 8.11 -17.02 15.87
CA GLY A 192 7.77 -18.21 15.09
C GLY A 192 7.44 -19.39 16.00
N PRO A 193 6.25 -20.01 15.88
CA PRO A 193 5.91 -21.17 16.67
C PRO A 193 6.85 -22.33 16.33
N ALA A 194 7.42 -22.95 17.38
CA ALA A 194 8.40 -24.03 17.28
C ALA A 194 9.66 -23.70 16.46
N TRP A 195 9.97 -22.41 16.24
CA TRP A 195 11.17 -22.04 15.49
C TRP A 195 12.44 -22.40 16.27
N GLY A 196 13.28 -23.24 15.65
CA GLY A 196 14.55 -23.68 16.23
C GLY A 196 14.42 -24.57 17.46
N THR A 197 13.24 -25.14 17.73
CA THR A 197 13.10 -26.13 18.81
C THR A 197 13.87 -27.39 18.44
N GLU A 198 14.78 -27.80 19.32
CA GLU A 198 15.66 -28.96 19.12
C GLU A 198 15.00 -30.28 19.58
N ASP A 199 13.91 -30.19 20.36
CA ASP A 199 13.21 -31.32 20.99
C ASP A 199 12.13 -31.96 20.11
N LEU A 200 12.13 -31.72 18.80
CA LEU A 200 11.09 -32.23 17.89
C LEU A 200 11.31 -33.69 17.44
N PHE A 201 12.38 -34.35 17.88
CA PHE A 201 12.66 -35.78 17.62
C PHE A 201 13.31 -36.46 18.82
#